data_AF-A0A198A1R1-F1
#
_entry.id   AF-A0A198A1R1-F1
#
_cell.length_a   1.000
_cell.length_b   1.000
_cell.length_c   1.000
_cell.angle_alpha   90.00
_cell.angle_beta   90.00
_cell.angle_gamma   90.00
#
_symmetry.space_group_name_H-M   'P 1'
#
loop_
_entity.id
_entity.type
_entity.pdbx_description
1 polymer ?
#
loop_
_entity_poly.entity_id
_entity_poly.type
_entity_poly.pdbx_seq_one_letter_code
_entity_poly.pdbx_strand_id
1 'polypeptide(L)'
;MKIVVVGCTHAGTEATKNLARLYPDAKINVYERNDNVSFLSCGIALNIGGVVKQAEDLFYSSPEELSSLGVNMFMLHEVVEINAEKKELQIRNMVTNERFNYEVMSRLTSDTPDAQDALNMPYEIFLSIIEKINPKSVFFAMKEKEIIGITLLKPQREAMHTIFTGVSRDFRGKGIARALKLLSIRFSRDIGVLKLRTNNRSTNAPMLAINQALGYISEPGKWILEKKMINE
;
A
#
# COMPACT_ATOMS: atom_id res chain seq x y z
N MET A 1 -6.81 -20.95 11.26
CA MET A 1 -8.12 -20.68 10.59
C MET A 1 -8.14 -19.24 10.10
N LYS A 2 -8.86 -18.89 9.02
CA LYS A 2 -9.02 -17.49 8.56
C LYS A 2 -10.48 -17.07 8.73
N ILE A 3 -10.70 -15.92 9.33
CA ILE A 3 -12.05 -15.37 9.57
C ILE A 3 -12.08 -13.95 9.02
N VAL A 4 -13.14 -13.60 8.31
CA VAL A 4 -13.38 -12.24 7.84
C VAL A 4 -14.63 -11.69 8.49
N VAL A 5 -14.51 -10.49 9.04
CA VAL A 5 -15.64 -9.69 9.55
C VAL A 5 -15.82 -8.50 8.61
N VAL A 6 -17.05 -8.30 8.13
CA VAL A 6 -17.40 -7.20 7.22
C VAL A 6 -18.30 -6.22 7.98
N GLY A 7 -17.80 -5.01 8.19
CA GLY A 7 -18.41 -3.99 9.06
C GLY A 7 -18.06 -4.20 10.53
N CYS A 8 -17.73 -3.12 11.24
CA CYS A 8 -17.25 -3.14 12.61
C CYS A 8 -17.79 -1.98 13.46
N THR A 9 -19.08 -1.66 13.34
CA THR A 9 -19.71 -0.66 14.21
C THR A 9 -20.12 -1.25 15.56
N HIS A 10 -21.16 -2.07 15.63
CA HIS A 10 -21.61 -2.66 16.91
C HIS A 10 -21.45 -4.17 16.93
N ALA A 11 -22.26 -4.85 16.11
CA ALA A 11 -22.22 -6.31 15.99
C ALA A 11 -20.83 -6.80 15.56
N GLY A 12 -20.18 -6.08 14.64
CA GLY A 12 -18.82 -6.43 14.20
C GLY A 12 -17.77 -6.26 15.30
N THR A 13 -17.87 -5.25 16.16
CA THR A 13 -16.97 -5.06 17.30
C THR A 13 -17.11 -6.20 18.30
N GLU A 14 -18.33 -6.55 18.69
CA GLU A 14 -18.59 -7.65 19.62
C GLU A 14 -18.24 -9.02 19.05
N ALA A 15 -18.54 -9.25 17.76
CA ALA A 15 -18.13 -10.46 17.06
C ALA A 15 -16.61 -10.57 17.04
N THR A 16 -15.91 -9.49 16.71
CA THR A 16 -14.45 -9.46 16.65
C THR A 16 -13.81 -9.77 17.99
N LYS A 17 -14.26 -9.11 19.08
CA LYS A 17 -13.76 -9.38 20.45
C LYS A 17 -13.98 -10.84 20.86
N ASN A 18 -15.17 -11.38 20.58
CA ASN A 18 -15.46 -12.78 20.90
C ASN A 18 -14.66 -13.76 20.05
N LEU A 19 -14.49 -13.50 18.76
CA LEU A 19 -13.70 -14.34 17.85
C LEU A 19 -12.24 -14.39 18.28
N ALA A 20 -11.65 -13.24 18.62
CA ALA A 20 -10.27 -13.16 19.11
C ALA A 20 -10.07 -13.97 20.40
N ARG A 21 -11.06 -13.94 21.30
CA ARG A 21 -11.04 -14.72 22.55
C ARG A 21 -11.21 -16.22 22.32
N LEU A 22 -12.16 -16.62 21.46
CA LEU A 22 -12.52 -18.02 21.23
C LEU A 22 -11.54 -18.75 20.32
N TYR A 23 -10.90 -18.02 19.40
CA TYR A 23 -10.00 -18.57 18.39
C TYR A 23 -8.68 -17.79 18.34
N PRO A 24 -7.84 -17.89 19.38
CA PRO A 24 -6.59 -17.11 19.48
C PRO A 24 -5.61 -17.38 18.31
N ASP A 25 -5.67 -18.57 17.71
CA ASP A 25 -4.82 -18.95 16.57
C ASP A 25 -5.46 -18.61 15.20
N ALA A 26 -6.64 -17.96 15.18
CA ALA A 26 -7.28 -17.55 13.94
C ALA A 26 -6.70 -16.23 13.43
N LYS A 27 -6.44 -16.17 12.12
CA LYS A 27 -6.18 -14.90 11.44
C LYS A 27 -7.52 -14.22 11.17
N ILE A 28 -7.85 -13.23 11.97
CA ILE A 28 -9.09 -12.45 11.87
C ILE A 28 -8.80 -11.16 11.11
N ASN A 29 -9.52 -10.93 10.02
CA ASN A 29 -9.43 -9.71 9.21
C ASN A 29 -10.77 -8.99 9.27
N VAL A 30 -10.76 -7.71 9.65
CA VAL A 30 -11.96 -6.88 9.76
C VAL A 30 -11.89 -5.79 8.70
N TYR A 31 -12.92 -5.66 7.87
CA TYR A 31 -13.03 -4.58 6.88
C TYR A 31 -14.13 -3.61 7.29
N GLU A 32 -13.78 -2.35 7.52
CA GLU A 32 -14.71 -1.29 7.89
C GLU A 32 -14.56 -0.13 6.91
N ARG A 33 -15.69 0.38 6.39
CA ARG A 33 -15.67 1.45 5.39
C ARG A 33 -15.29 2.80 6.00
N ASN A 34 -15.61 2.99 7.28
CA ASN A 34 -15.35 4.24 8.01
C ASN A 34 -13.93 4.23 8.58
N ASP A 35 -13.49 5.36 9.13
CA ASP A 35 -12.23 5.50 9.86
C ASP A 35 -12.35 5.20 11.36
N ASN A 36 -13.55 4.86 11.81
CA ASN A 36 -13.88 4.58 13.21
C ASN A 36 -14.72 3.31 13.36
N VAL A 37 -14.82 2.83 14.59
CA VAL A 37 -15.64 1.67 15.02
C VAL A 37 -16.45 2.06 16.24
N SER A 38 -17.50 1.32 16.60
CA SER A 38 -18.21 1.49 17.89
C SER A 38 -18.94 2.81 18.15
N PHE A 39 -19.15 3.64 17.12
CA PHE A 39 -19.86 4.91 17.28
C PHE A 39 -21.31 4.73 17.74
N LEU A 40 -21.66 5.36 18.85
CA LEU A 40 -23.01 5.37 19.42
C LEU A 40 -23.86 6.48 18.79
N SER A 41 -24.50 6.17 17.66
CA SER A 41 -25.38 7.13 16.97
C SER A 41 -26.53 7.64 17.85
N CYS A 42 -26.99 6.84 18.81
CA CYS A 42 -28.01 7.24 19.79
C CYS A 42 -27.55 8.37 20.73
N GLY A 43 -26.24 8.58 20.89
CA GLY A 43 -25.68 9.61 21.76
C GLY A 43 -25.49 10.98 21.09
N ILE A 44 -25.77 11.11 19.79
CA ILE A 44 -25.64 12.40 19.05
C ILE A 44 -26.50 13.49 19.71
N ALA A 45 -27.76 13.20 20.02
CA ALA A 45 -28.66 14.18 20.63
C ALA A 45 -28.18 14.60 22.03
N LEU A 46 -27.56 13.69 22.77
CA LEU A 46 -26.99 13.95 24.10
C LEU A 46 -25.73 14.81 24.00
N ASN A 47 -24.91 14.61 22.97
CA ASN A 47 -23.74 15.45 22.72
C ASN A 47 -24.13 16.87 22.31
N ILE A 48 -25.08 17.02 21.37
CA ILE A 48 -25.61 18.34 20.97
C ILE A 48 -26.29 19.05 22.15
N GLY A 49 -26.99 18.30 23.00
CA GLY A 49 -27.62 18.81 24.22
C GLY A 49 -26.64 19.14 25.35
N GLY A 50 -25.32 18.96 25.14
CA GLY A 50 -24.29 19.26 26.13
C GLY A 50 -24.21 18.28 27.30
N VAL A 51 -24.94 17.17 27.26
CA VAL A 51 -24.89 16.09 28.27
C VAL A 51 -23.61 15.27 28.08
N VAL A 52 -23.32 14.88 26.83
CA VAL A 52 -22.04 14.27 26.47
C VAL A 52 -21.11 15.39 26.01
N LYS A 53 -20.04 15.65 26.75
CA LYS A 53 -19.21 16.85 26.53
C LYS A 53 -18.28 16.72 25.33
N GLN A 54 -17.78 15.52 25.05
CA GLN A 54 -16.81 15.24 23.99
C GLN A 54 -17.39 14.19 23.05
N ALA A 55 -17.26 14.39 21.74
CA ALA A 55 -17.82 13.46 20.75
C ALA A 55 -17.12 12.10 20.80
N GLU A 56 -15.86 12.10 21.26
CA GLU A 56 -15.02 10.93 21.49
C GLU A 56 -15.61 9.99 22.54
N ASP A 57 -16.40 10.51 23.49
CA ASP A 57 -17.08 9.71 24.52
C ASP A 57 -18.22 8.85 23.93
N LEU A 58 -18.60 9.07 22.67
CA LEU A 58 -19.59 8.27 21.95
C LEU A 58 -19.01 7.00 21.33
N PHE A 59 -17.73 6.72 21.54
CA PHE A 59 -17.05 5.54 21.04
C PHE A 59 -16.63 4.66 22.23
N TYR A 60 -17.06 3.40 22.24
CA TYR A 60 -16.75 2.47 23.32
C TYR A 60 -15.59 1.51 22.99
N SER A 61 -15.03 1.61 21.79
CA SER A 61 -13.91 0.82 21.32
C SER A 61 -13.12 1.56 20.24
N SER A 62 -11.96 1.04 19.87
CA SER A 62 -11.13 1.64 18.82
C SER A 62 -10.47 0.58 17.93
N PRO A 63 -10.02 0.94 16.72
CA PRO A 63 -9.23 0.05 15.87
C PRO A 63 -7.96 -0.44 16.56
N GLU A 64 -7.31 0.40 17.36
CA GLU A 64 -6.10 0.06 18.13
C GLU A 64 -6.40 -0.96 19.22
N GLU A 65 -7.51 -0.78 19.95
CA GLU A 65 -7.97 -1.74 20.95
C GLU A 65 -8.20 -3.11 20.30
N LEU A 66 -8.95 -3.17 19.20
CA LEU A 66 -9.22 -4.42 18.50
C LEU A 66 -7.94 -5.04 17.92
N SER A 67 -7.03 -4.22 17.38
CA SER A 67 -5.74 -4.70 16.86
C SER A 67 -4.85 -5.30 17.95
N SER A 68 -4.92 -4.76 19.18
CA SER A 68 -4.19 -5.31 20.33
C SER A 68 -4.61 -6.75 20.70
N LEU A 69 -5.80 -7.18 20.26
CA LEU A 69 -6.29 -8.54 20.43
C LEU A 69 -5.81 -9.52 19.33
N GLY A 70 -4.87 -9.10 18.47
CA GLY A 70 -4.33 -9.91 17.38
C GLY A 70 -5.19 -9.91 16.10
N VAL A 71 -6.09 -8.92 15.97
CA VAL A 71 -6.98 -8.76 14.82
C VAL A 71 -6.37 -7.80 13.80
N ASN A 72 -6.51 -8.11 12.51
CA ASN A 72 -6.10 -7.19 11.44
C ASN A 72 -7.26 -6.25 11.08
N MET A 73 -7.12 -4.97 11.41
CA MET A 73 -8.12 -3.94 11.12
C MET A 73 -7.81 -3.24 9.79
N PHE A 74 -8.73 -3.33 8.82
CA PHE A 74 -8.68 -2.64 7.55
C PHE A 74 -9.76 -1.54 7.53
N MET A 75 -9.40 -0.37 8.08
CA MET A 75 -10.25 0.82 8.09
C MET A 75 -10.27 1.48 6.70
N LEU A 76 -11.31 2.25 6.39
CA LEU A 76 -11.49 2.86 5.07
C LEU A 76 -11.45 1.83 3.92
N HIS A 77 -11.90 0.59 4.18
CA HIS A 77 -12.01 -0.48 3.19
C HIS A 77 -13.46 -0.97 3.10
N GLU A 78 -14.05 -0.83 1.93
CA GLU A 78 -15.41 -1.28 1.65
C GLU A 78 -15.38 -2.63 0.93
N VAL A 79 -16.04 -3.63 1.49
CA VAL A 79 -16.30 -4.89 0.77
C VAL A 79 -17.42 -4.64 -0.22
N VAL A 80 -17.12 -4.75 -1.52
CA VAL A 80 -18.07 -4.46 -2.62
C VAL A 80 -18.72 -5.71 -3.20
N GLU A 81 -18.10 -6.89 -3.02
CA GLU A 81 -18.62 -8.17 -3.50
C GLU A 81 -18.13 -9.33 -2.62
N ILE A 82 -18.97 -10.35 -2.44
CA ILE A 82 -18.65 -11.57 -1.68
C ILE A 82 -19.03 -12.78 -2.53
N ASN A 83 -18.05 -13.66 -2.79
CA ASN A 83 -18.29 -14.97 -3.41
C ASN A 83 -18.06 -16.07 -2.38
N ALA A 84 -19.15 -16.62 -1.83
CA ALA A 84 -19.08 -17.62 -0.76
C ALA A 84 -18.60 -19.00 -1.25
N GLU A 85 -18.92 -19.39 -2.49
CA GLU A 85 -18.50 -20.68 -3.07
C GLU A 85 -16.99 -20.72 -3.26
N LYS A 86 -16.44 -19.64 -3.82
CA LYS A 86 -15.00 -19.48 -4.05
C LYS A 86 -14.24 -18.98 -2.82
N LYS A 87 -14.97 -18.51 -1.80
CA LYS A 87 -14.44 -17.88 -0.58
C LYS A 87 -13.58 -16.64 -0.91
N GLU A 88 -14.08 -15.81 -1.82
CA GLU A 88 -13.42 -14.59 -2.31
C GLU A 88 -14.19 -13.33 -1.91
N LEU A 89 -13.47 -12.22 -1.75
CA LEU A 89 -14.02 -10.90 -1.44
C LEU A 89 -13.41 -9.86 -2.38
N GLN A 90 -14.24 -8.97 -2.93
CA GLN A 90 -13.74 -7.76 -3.57
C GLN A 90 -13.81 -6.61 -2.58
N ILE A 91 -12.69 -5.89 -2.43
CA ILE A 91 -12.55 -4.80 -1.48
C ILE A 91 -12.09 -3.55 -2.23
N ARG A 92 -12.69 -2.40 -1.90
CA ARG A 92 -12.31 -1.08 -2.37
C ARG A 92 -11.67 -0.30 -1.23
N ASN A 93 -10.49 0.25 -1.46
CA ASN A 93 -9.89 1.23 -0.54
C ASN A 93 -10.54 2.60 -0.80
N MET A 94 -11.10 3.20 0.24
CA MET A 94 -11.87 4.43 0.16
C MET A 94 -11.02 5.70 0.13
N VAL A 95 -9.75 5.62 0.59
CA VAL A 95 -8.80 6.75 0.51
C VAL A 95 -8.32 6.94 -0.92
N THR A 96 -8.01 5.85 -1.61
CA THR A 96 -7.48 5.91 -2.98
C THR A 96 -8.56 5.74 -4.05
N ASN A 97 -9.78 5.33 -3.66
CA ASN A 97 -10.88 4.94 -4.54
C ASN A 97 -10.52 3.77 -5.48
N GLU A 98 -9.50 2.99 -5.12
CA GLU A 98 -8.98 1.87 -5.91
C GLU A 98 -9.64 0.55 -5.48
N ARG A 99 -10.03 -0.26 -6.47
CA ARG A 99 -10.24 -1.69 -6.27
C ARG A 99 -8.86 -2.36 -6.27
N PHE A 100 -8.25 -2.45 -5.10
CA PHE A 100 -6.98 -3.14 -4.77
C PHE A 100 -5.75 -2.94 -5.70
N ASN A 101 -4.81 -2.08 -5.30
CA ASN A 101 -3.51 -1.82 -5.99
C ASN A 101 -2.32 -2.67 -5.46
N TYR A 102 -2.56 -3.60 -4.51
CA TYR A 102 -1.52 -4.53 -4.06
C TYR A 102 -1.19 -5.59 -5.11
N GLU A 103 -2.19 -6.14 -5.80
CA GLU A 103 -1.95 -7.12 -6.87
C GLU A 103 -1.19 -6.51 -8.03
N VAL A 104 -1.47 -5.25 -8.39
CA VAL A 104 -0.74 -4.56 -9.46
C VAL A 104 0.69 -4.31 -9.03
N MET A 105 0.94 -3.77 -7.83
CA MET A 105 2.33 -3.54 -7.41
C MET A 105 3.07 -4.86 -7.19
N SER A 106 2.43 -5.89 -6.65
CA SER A 106 2.98 -7.24 -6.51
C SER A 106 3.28 -7.87 -7.89
N ARG A 107 2.36 -7.78 -8.86
CA ARG A 107 2.56 -8.23 -10.26
C ARG A 107 3.69 -7.47 -10.94
N LEU A 108 3.70 -6.14 -10.84
CA LEU A 108 4.75 -5.29 -11.41
C LEU A 108 6.11 -5.55 -10.76
N THR A 109 6.13 -5.77 -9.44
CA THR A 109 7.32 -6.16 -8.67
C THR A 109 7.82 -7.54 -9.09
N SER A 110 6.90 -8.52 -9.22
CA SER A 110 7.18 -9.89 -9.69
C SER A 110 7.85 -9.90 -11.05
N ASP A 111 7.35 -9.05 -11.95
CA ASP A 111 7.87 -8.97 -13.31
C ASP A 111 9.13 -8.08 -13.43
N THR A 112 9.58 -7.42 -12.35
CA THR A 112 10.75 -6.54 -12.35
C THR A 112 11.97 -7.27 -11.78
N PRO A 113 13.03 -7.55 -12.60
CA PRO A 113 14.21 -8.29 -12.14
C PRO A 113 14.89 -7.70 -10.90
N ASP A 114 14.90 -6.37 -10.78
CA ASP A 114 15.50 -5.66 -9.64
C ASP A 114 14.72 -5.82 -8.33
N ALA A 115 13.43 -6.16 -8.43
CA ALA A 115 12.49 -6.14 -7.32
C ALA A 115 12.05 -7.55 -6.88
N GLN A 116 12.67 -8.60 -7.45
CA GLN A 116 12.38 -10.00 -7.06
C GLN A 116 12.64 -10.28 -5.57
N ASP A 117 13.60 -9.61 -4.93
CA ASP A 117 13.82 -9.76 -3.48
C ASP A 117 12.75 -9.04 -2.64
N ALA A 118 12.00 -8.09 -3.23
CA ALA A 118 10.90 -7.39 -2.59
C ALA A 118 9.56 -8.17 -2.66
N LEU A 119 9.52 -9.30 -3.39
CA LEU A 119 8.35 -10.16 -3.57
C LEU A 119 7.81 -10.77 -2.27
N ASN A 120 8.65 -10.91 -1.26
CA ASN A 120 8.29 -11.55 0.00
C ASN A 120 7.94 -10.53 1.10
N MET A 121 7.67 -9.27 0.73
CA MET A 121 7.30 -8.25 1.70
C MET A 121 5.86 -8.48 2.20
N PRO A 122 5.64 -8.71 3.51
CA PRO A 122 4.31 -8.76 4.08
C PRO A 122 3.51 -7.50 3.74
N TYR A 123 2.20 -7.65 3.50
CA TYR A 123 1.31 -6.56 3.12
C TYR A 123 1.36 -5.38 4.09
N GLU A 124 1.57 -5.68 5.37
CA GLU A 124 1.68 -4.73 6.47
C GLU A 124 2.96 -3.86 6.34
N ILE A 125 4.07 -4.46 5.91
CA ILE A 125 5.31 -3.71 5.64
C ILE A 125 5.13 -2.84 4.39
N PHE A 126 4.47 -3.36 3.35
CA PHE A 126 4.14 -2.61 2.15
C PHE A 126 3.28 -1.36 2.47
N LEU A 127 2.21 -1.51 3.27
CA LEU A 127 1.38 -0.41 3.73
C LEU A 127 2.19 0.63 4.50
N SER A 128 3.05 0.20 5.43
CA SER A 128 3.89 1.12 6.22
C SER A 128 4.87 1.95 5.36
N ILE A 129 5.23 1.46 4.17
CA ILE A 129 6.05 2.16 3.19
C ILE A 129 5.20 3.13 2.39
N ILE A 130 4.04 2.69 1.89
CA ILE A 130 3.14 3.52 1.08
C ILE A 130 2.55 4.69 1.88
N GLU A 131 2.15 4.49 3.13
CA GLU A 131 1.62 5.55 4.00
C GLU A 131 2.61 6.70 4.22
N LYS A 132 3.91 6.40 4.14
CA LYS A 132 4.99 7.39 4.28
C LYS A 132 5.35 8.07 2.96
N ILE A 133 4.78 7.63 1.85
CA ILE A 133 5.02 8.23 0.53
C ILE A 133 3.99 9.34 0.30
N ASN A 134 4.49 10.50 -0.10
CA ASN A 134 3.63 11.60 -0.52
C ASN A 134 2.82 11.15 -1.75
N PRO A 135 1.47 11.17 -1.72
CA PRO A 135 0.65 10.77 -2.86
C PRO A 135 0.97 11.53 -4.15
N LYS A 136 1.44 12.78 -4.04
CA LYS A 136 1.83 13.59 -5.20
C LYS A 136 3.13 13.12 -5.88
N SER A 137 3.90 12.24 -5.23
CA SER A 137 5.12 11.65 -5.77
C SER A 137 4.93 10.22 -6.28
N VAL A 138 3.69 9.84 -6.59
CA VAL A 138 3.33 8.56 -7.22
C VAL A 138 2.63 8.84 -8.55
N PHE A 139 3.07 8.19 -9.62
CA PHE A 139 2.48 8.34 -10.94
C PHE A 139 2.08 6.98 -11.51
N PHE A 140 0.89 6.92 -12.08
CA PHE A 140 0.33 5.73 -12.71
C PHE A 140 0.19 5.94 -14.22
N ALA A 141 0.44 4.88 -14.99
CA ALA A 141 0.03 4.77 -16.37
C ALA A 141 -1.22 3.91 -16.42
N MET A 142 -2.30 4.45 -16.99
CA MET A 142 -3.61 3.80 -17.07
C MET A 142 -3.92 3.43 -18.52
N LYS A 143 -4.52 2.26 -18.73
CA LYS A 143 -5.28 1.93 -19.94
C LYS A 143 -6.70 1.65 -19.54
N GLU A 144 -7.64 2.49 -19.98
CA GLU A 144 -9.03 2.47 -19.53
C GLU A 144 -9.12 2.54 -18.00
N LYS A 145 -9.46 1.42 -17.35
CA LYS A 145 -9.56 1.30 -15.88
C LYS A 145 -8.43 0.46 -15.26
N GLU A 146 -7.46 0.01 -16.05
CA GLU A 146 -6.35 -0.83 -15.57
C GLU A 146 -5.06 0.01 -15.41
N ILE A 147 -4.38 -0.16 -14.27
CA ILE A 147 -3.02 0.33 -14.06
C ILE A 147 -2.04 -0.60 -14.78
N ILE A 148 -1.36 -0.05 -15.79
CA ILE A 148 -0.38 -0.77 -16.62
C ILE A 148 1.07 -0.37 -16.33
N GLY A 149 1.28 0.64 -15.49
CA GLY A 149 2.60 1.03 -15.01
C GLY A 149 2.55 2.00 -13.84
N ILE A 150 3.65 2.08 -13.11
CA ILE A 150 3.78 2.89 -11.91
C ILE A 150 5.21 3.41 -11.76
N THR A 151 5.37 4.61 -11.21
CA THR A 151 6.63 5.05 -10.63
C THR A 151 6.38 5.75 -9.29
N LEU A 152 7.23 5.47 -8.31
CA LEU A 152 7.13 6.05 -6.97
C LEU A 152 8.44 6.73 -6.60
N LEU A 153 8.35 7.90 -5.98
CA LEU A 153 9.50 8.60 -5.41
C LEU A 153 9.33 8.85 -3.92
N LYS A 154 10.45 8.99 -3.24
CA LYS A 154 10.53 9.49 -1.86
C LYS A 154 11.63 10.54 -1.70
N PRO A 155 11.53 11.45 -0.72
CA PRO A 155 12.64 12.32 -0.36
C PRO A 155 13.87 11.53 0.12
N GLN A 156 15.07 11.99 -0.24
CA GLN A 156 16.35 11.44 0.19
C GLN A 156 17.40 12.55 0.32
N ARG A 157 17.58 13.09 1.54
CA ARG A 157 18.46 14.24 1.82
C ARG A 157 18.16 15.40 0.85
N GLU A 158 19.13 15.80 0.04
CA GLU A 158 19.03 16.88 -0.96
C GLU A 158 18.48 16.41 -2.33
N ALA A 159 18.00 15.18 -2.42
CA ALA A 159 17.52 14.58 -3.66
C ALA A 159 16.12 13.96 -3.48
N MET A 160 15.44 13.71 -4.60
CA MET A 160 14.38 12.71 -4.66
C MET A 160 14.98 11.38 -5.07
N HIS A 161 14.45 10.28 -4.56
CA HIS A 161 14.87 8.92 -4.93
C HIS A 161 13.69 8.18 -5.54
N THR A 162 13.85 7.70 -6.77
CA THR A 162 12.90 6.79 -7.41
C THR A 162 13.10 5.41 -6.83
N ILE A 163 12.15 4.97 -5.99
CA ILE A 163 12.22 3.68 -5.30
C ILE A 163 11.78 2.52 -6.18
N PHE A 164 10.88 2.77 -7.12
CA PHE A 164 10.33 1.74 -8.00
C PHE A 164 9.77 2.36 -9.27
N THR A 165 10.02 1.70 -10.39
CA THR A 165 9.35 1.95 -11.66
C THR A 165 9.05 0.61 -12.31
N GLY A 166 7.77 0.33 -12.55
CA GLY A 166 7.31 -0.94 -13.11
C GLY A 166 6.32 -0.72 -14.26
N VAL A 167 6.37 -1.59 -15.26
CA VAL A 167 5.39 -1.63 -16.37
C VAL A 167 5.01 -3.09 -16.62
N SER A 168 3.70 -3.32 -16.77
CA SER A 168 3.11 -4.65 -17.02
C SER A 168 3.74 -5.26 -18.28
N ARG A 169 3.96 -6.58 -18.27
CA ARG A 169 4.72 -7.30 -19.30
C ARG A 169 4.23 -6.98 -20.73
N ASP A 170 2.92 -6.99 -20.95
CA ASP A 170 2.29 -6.76 -22.26
C ASP A 170 2.40 -5.32 -22.78
N PHE A 171 2.90 -4.41 -21.93
CA PHE A 171 3.01 -2.98 -22.21
C PHE A 171 4.47 -2.48 -22.19
N ARG A 172 5.44 -3.39 -22.01
CA ARG A 172 6.88 -3.08 -22.08
C ARG A 172 7.30 -2.70 -23.50
N GLY A 173 8.39 -1.96 -23.62
CA GLY A 173 8.92 -1.50 -24.91
C GLY A 173 8.10 -0.38 -25.58
N LYS A 174 6.93 -0.01 -25.03
CA LYS A 174 6.04 1.02 -25.60
C LYS A 174 6.30 2.43 -25.08
N GLY A 175 7.47 2.68 -24.47
CA GLY A 175 7.85 4.00 -23.95
C GLY A 175 7.21 4.41 -22.61
N ILE A 176 6.33 3.58 -22.01
CA ILE A 176 5.59 3.91 -20.79
C ILE A 176 6.51 4.21 -19.59
N ALA A 177 7.52 3.36 -19.35
CA ALA A 177 8.46 3.58 -18.25
C ALA A 177 9.24 4.90 -18.40
N ARG A 178 9.59 5.27 -19.64
CA ARG A 178 10.24 6.55 -19.95
C ARG A 178 9.30 7.73 -19.65
N ALA A 179 8.04 7.63 -20.06
CA ALA A 179 7.04 8.66 -19.78
C ALA A 179 6.82 8.86 -18.27
N LEU A 180 6.67 7.77 -17.51
CA LEU A 180 6.55 7.81 -16.06
C LEU A 180 7.77 8.47 -15.40
N LYS A 181 8.99 8.15 -15.85
CA LYS A 181 10.21 8.79 -15.34
C LYS A 181 10.34 10.26 -15.72
N LEU A 182 9.83 10.67 -16.87
CA LEU A 182 9.76 12.10 -17.23
C LEU A 182 8.81 12.87 -16.31
N LEU A 183 7.66 12.27 -15.95
CA LEU A 183 6.75 12.85 -14.95
C LEU A 183 7.43 12.97 -13.58
N SER A 184 8.18 11.95 -13.16
CA SER A 184 8.92 11.98 -11.89
C SER A 184 10.00 13.07 -11.85
N ILE A 185 10.72 13.27 -12.96
CA ILE A 185 11.70 14.36 -13.11
C ILE A 185 11.01 15.72 -13.05
N ARG A 186 9.92 15.89 -13.80
CA ARG A 186 9.16 17.14 -13.82
C ARG A 186 8.65 17.50 -12.43
N PHE A 187 8.03 16.55 -11.74
CA PHE A 187 7.58 16.74 -10.37
C PHE A 187 8.72 17.15 -9.43
N SER A 188 9.86 16.45 -9.50
CA SER A 188 11.02 16.76 -8.65
C SER A 188 11.55 18.18 -8.88
N ARG A 189 11.57 18.63 -10.14
CA ARG A 189 11.93 20.00 -10.50
C ARG A 189 10.91 21.01 -10.00
N ASP A 190 9.62 20.72 -10.15
CA ASP A 190 8.53 21.63 -9.79
C ASP A 190 8.47 21.86 -8.26
N ILE A 191 8.92 20.89 -7.45
CA ILE A 191 9.10 21.05 -5.99
C ILE A 191 10.48 21.61 -5.59
N GLY A 192 11.30 22.05 -6.55
CA GLY A 192 12.58 22.72 -6.31
C GLY A 192 13.75 21.79 -5.96
N VAL A 193 13.63 20.48 -6.18
CA VAL A 193 14.72 19.53 -5.89
C VAL A 193 15.72 19.50 -7.06
N LEU A 194 17.01 19.64 -6.72
CA LEU A 194 18.09 19.75 -7.71
C LEU A 194 18.64 18.40 -8.19
N LYS A 195 18.37 17.31 -7.47
CA LYS A 195 18.93 15.97 -7.75
C LYS A 195 17.85 14.90 -7.72
N LEU A 196 17.87 14.01 -8.70
CA LEU A 196 17.04 12.80 -8.73
C LEU A 196 17.94 11.58 -8.81
N ARG A 197 17.71 10.60 -7.93
CA ARG A 197 18.50 9.37 -7.82
C ARG A 197 17.64 8.14 -8.05
N THR A 198 18.26 7.07 -8.52
CA THR A 198 17.69 5.72 -8.57
C THR A 198 18.83 4.70 -8.51
N ASN A 199 18.50 3.44 -8.25
CA ASN A 199 19.45 2.33 -8.24
C ASN A 199 18.81 1.14 -8.95
N ASN A 200 19.61 0.44 -9.74
CA ASN A 200 19.19 -0.72 -10.52
C ASN A 200 20.27 -1.79 -10.42
N ARG A 201 19.93 -3.08 -10.58
CA ARG A 201 20.97 -4.09 -10.72
C ARG A 201 21.72 -3.85 -12.03
N SER A 202 23.01 -4.14 -12.03
CA SER A 202 23.85 -4.04 -13.23
C SER A 202 23.34 -4.93 -14.38
N THR A 203 22.55 -5.96 -14.08
CA THR A 203 21.94 -6.87 -15.05
C THR A 203 20.64 -6.34 -15.67
N ASN A 204 20.05 -5.24 -15.17
CA ASN A 204 18.81 -4.68 -15.71
C ASN A 204 19.08 -3.72 -16.89
N ALA A 205 19.60 -4.26 -17.99
CA ALA A 205 19.96 -3.49 -19.19
C ALA A 205 18.82 -2.58 -19.72
N PRO A 206 17.54 -3.01 -19.78
CA PRO A 206 16.46 -2.14 -20.24
C PRO A 206 16.27 -0.89 -19.38
N MET A 207 16.35 -1.02 -18.05
CA MET A 207 16.17 0.12 -17.15
C MET A 207 17.39 1.05 -17.16
N LEU A 208 18.60 0.48 -17.27
CA LEU A 208 19.82 1.24 -17.41
C LEU A 208 19.82 2.09 -18.70
N ALA A 209 19.34 1.53 -19.82
CA ALA A 209 19.20 2.26 -21.07
C ALA A 209 18.23 3.45 -20.95
N ILE A 210 17.10 3.27 -20.24
CA ILE A 210 16.16 4.37 -19.97
C ILE A 210 16.82 5.44 -19.09
N ASN A 211 17.55 5.06 -18.05
CA ASN A 211 18.25 6.01 -17.17
C ASN A 211 19.27 6.84 -17.96
N GLN A 212 20.11 6.19 -18.77
CA GLN A 212 21.11 6.87 -19.61
C GLN A 212 20.43 7.83 -20.60
N ALA A 213 19.36 7.40 -21.27
CA ALA A 213 18.60 8.24 -22.20
C ALA A 213 17.90 9.44 -21.52
N LEU A 214 17.73 9.41 -20.19
CA LEU A 214 17.19 10.50 -19.39
C LEU A 214 18.28 11.35 -18.71
N GLY A 215 19.56 11.11 -19.03
CA GLY A 215 20.68 11.90 -18.51
C GLY A 215 21.14 11.51 -17.11
N TYR A 216 20.74 10.35 -16.59
CA TYR A 216 21.33 9.83 -15.35
C TYR A 216 22.78 9.43 -15.62
N ILE A 217 23.66 9.85 -14.73
CA ILE A 217 25.07 9.45 -14.71
C ILE A 217 25.31 8.44 -13.57
N SER A 218 26.23 7.50 -13.79
CA SER A 218 26.63 6.55 -12.75
C SER A 218 27.51 7.24 -11.71
N GLU A 219 27.18 7.06 -10.43
CA GLU A 219 28.03 7.44 -9.29
C GLU A 219 28.67 6.19 -8.67
N PRO A 220 29.82 6.30 -7.98
CA PRO A 220 30.36 5.22 -7.16
C PRO A 220 29.29 4.65 -6.22
N GLY A 221 29.03 3.35 -6.35
CA GLY A 221 27.89 2.68 -5.75
C GLY A 221 28.25 1.69 -4.63
N LYS A 222 27.21 1.08 -4.07
CA LYS A 222 27.32 0.01 -3.07
C LYS A 222 27.53 -1.34 -3.77
N TRP A 223 28.53 -2.11 -3.33
CA TRP A 223 28.70 -3.52 -3.72
C TRP A 223 27.90 -4.43 -2.80
N ILE A 224 27.29 -5.46 -3.38
CA ILE A 224 26.69 -6.57 -2.64
C ILE A 224 27.67 -7.75 -2.78
N LEU A 225 28.15 -8.26 -1.64
CA LEU A 225 29.08 -9.39 -1.58
C LEU A 225 28.36 -10.55 -0.89
N GLU A 226 28.30 -11.71 -1.55
CA GLU A 226 27.62 -12.90 -1.04
C GLU A 226 28.59 -14.09 -1.00
N LYS A 227 28.58 -14.84 0.11
CA LYS A 227 29.30 -16.11 0.26
C LYS A 227 28.28 -17.19 0.61
N LYS A 228 28.13 -18.20 -0.25
CA LYS A 228 27.31 -19.38 0.05
C LYS A 228 27.98 -20.19 1.16
N MET A 229 27.27 -20.40 2.25
CA MET A 229 27.68 -21.32 3.31
C MET A 229 27.16 -22.72 2.94
N ILE A 230 28.02 -23.74 2.97
CA ILE A 230 27.60 -25.13 2.89
C ILE A 230 27.15 -25.51 4.30
N ASN A 231 25.88 -25.89 4.47
CA ASN A 231 25.44 -26.55 5.69
C ASN A 231 25.73 -28.04 5.51
N GLU A 232 26.51 -28.63 6.42
CA GLU A 232 26.66 -30.09 6.56
C GLU A 232 25.33 -30.75 6.97
#